data_AF-A0A6N8A750-F1
#
_entry.id   AF-A0A6N8A750-F1
#
_cell.length_a   1.000
_cell.length_b   1.000
_cell.length_c   1.000
_cell.angle_alpha   90.00
_cell.angle_beta   90.00
_cell.angle_gamma   90.00
#
_symmetry.space_group_name_H-M   'P 1'
#
loop_
_entity.id
_entity.type
_entity.pdbx_description
1 polymer ?
#
loop_
_entity_poly.entity_id
_entity_poly.type
_entity_poly.pdbx_seq_one_letter_code
_entity_poly.pdbx_strand_id
1 'polypeptide(L)' 'MLETVPSASALALFDRAMRIRAIRKDIVGAAQELGRLSDSELSDLGINRSDIDETIERYI' A
#
# COMPACT_ATOMS: atom_id res chain seq x y z
N MET A 1 28.08 18.00 -22.23
CA MET A 1 27.17 16.93 -21.76
C MET A 1 25.76 17.45 -21.92
N LEU A 2 24.94 16.83 -22.79
CA LEU A 2 23.53 17.19 -22.94
C LEU A 2 22.75 16.43 -21.86
N GLU A 3 22.28 17.11 -20.82
CA GLU A 3 21.33 16.52 -19.89
C GLU A 3 19.99 16.35 -20.62
N THR A 4 19.58 15.11 -20.83
CA THR A 4 18.25 14.81 -21.38
C THR A 4 17.21 15.16 -20.32
N VAL A 5 16.59 16.32 -20.46
CA VAL A 5 15.46 16.70 -19.61
C VAL A 5 14.34 15.67 -19.81
N PRO A 6 13.83 15.03 -18.75
CA PRO A 6 12.74 14.09 -18.87
C PRO A 6 11.54 14.74 -19.57
N SER A 7 10.91 14.02 -20.49
CA SER A 7 9.66 14.50 -21.09
C SER A 7 8.59 14.65 -20.00
N ALA A 8 7.68 15.62 -20.15
CA ALA A 8 6.58 15.82 -19.22
C ALA A 8 5.75 14.54 -18.98
N SER A 9 5.63 13.68 -20.00
CA SER A 9 4.98 12.37 -19.91
C SER A 9 5.74 11.38 -19.01
N ALA A 10 7.07 11.37 -19.05
CA ALA A 10 7.89 10.50 -18.20
C ALA A 10 7.75 10.91 -16.72
N LEU A 11 7.74 12.21 -16.43
CA LEU A 11 7.53 12.73 -15.07
C LEU A 11 6.13 12.36 -14.55
N ALA A 12 5.09 12.56 -15.35
CA ALA A 12 3.72 12.22 -14.95
C ALA A 12 3.53 10.71 -14.68
N LEU A 13 4.17 9.85 -15.48
CA LEU A 13 4.16 8.41 -15.25
C LEU A 13 4.90 8.03 -13.96
N PHE A 14 6.05 8.64 -13.71
CA PHE A 14 6.81 8.43 -12.49
C PHE A 14 6.04 8.88 -11.24
N ASP A 15 5.45 10.09 -11.27
CA ASP A 15 4.62 10.61 -10.17
C ASP A 15 3.43 9.70 -9.89
N ARG A 16 2.78 9.20 -10.95
CA ARG A 16 1.69 8.23 -10.81
C ARG A 16 2.18 6.92 -10.18
N ALA A 17 3.31 6.39 -10.62
CA ALA A 17 3.90 5.18 -10.07
C ALA A 17 4.29 5.36 -8.59
N MET A 18 4.86 6.52 -8.24
CA MET A 18 5.21 6.89 -6.87
C MET A 18 3.98 7.01 -5.97
N ARG A 19 2.90 7.64 -6.44
CA ARG A 19 1.62 7.69 -5.72
C ARG A 19 1.02 6.31 -5.50
N ILE A 20 1.03 5.46 -6.53
CA ILE A 20 0.56 4.07 -6.41
C ILE A 20 1.39 3.33 -5.35
N ARG A 21 2.72 3.48 -5.37
CA ARG A 21 3.62 2.89 -4.37
C ARG A 21 3.35 3.40 -2.96
N ALA A 22 3.09 4.70 -2.80
CA ALA A 22 2.72 5.28 -1.51
C ALA A 22 1.40 4.69 -0.98
N ILE A 23 0.36 4.63 -1.82
CA ILE A 23 -0.92 4.00 -1.46
C ILE A 23 -0.73 2.54 -1.04
N ARG A 24 0.06 1.76 -1.79
CA ARG A 24 0.37 0.37 -1.43
C ARG A 24 1.02 0.26 -0.05
N LYS A 25 2.00 1.13 0.24
CA LYS A 25 2.68 1.17 1.54
C LYS A 25 1.70 1.51 2.67
N ASP A 26 0.81 2.47 2.45
CA ASP A 26 -0.18 2.88 3.45
C ASP A 26 -1.21 1.77 3.73
N ILE A 27 -1.64 1.05 2.69
CA ILE A 27 -2.53 -0.12 2.82
C ILE A 27 -1.85 -1.24 3.62
N VAL A 28 -0.60 -1.58 3.28
CA VAL A 28 0.15 -2.62 4.02
C VAL A 28 0.39 -2.18 5.46
N GLY A 29 0.72 -0.91 5.70
CA GLY A 29 0.88 -0.36 7.05
C GLY A 29 -0.41 -0.47 7.86
N ALA A 30 -1.55 -0.06 7.28
CA ALA A 30 -2.85 -0.17 7.94
C ALA A 30 -3.22 -1.64 8.25
N ALA A 31 -2.98 -2.55 7.31
CA ALA A 31 -3.21 -3.98 7.52
C ALA A 31 -2.31 -4.55 8.64
N GLN A 32 -1.03 -4.15 8.69
CA GLN A 32 -0.11 -4.55 9.75
C GLN A 32 -0.53 -4.02 11.13
N GLU A 33 -1.03 -2.79 11.20
CA GLU A 33 -1.57 -2.23 12.45
C GLU A 33 -2.82 -3.00 12.92
N LEU A 34 -3.74 -3.32 12.00
CA LEU A 34 -4.90 -4.17 12.30
C LEU A 34 -4.49 -5.58 12.74
N GLY A 35 -3.44 -6.16 12.15
CA GLY A 35 -2.91 -7.47 12.52
C GLY A 35 -2.36 -7.56 13.95
N ARG A 36 -2.11 -6.42 14.61
CA ARG A 36 -1.68 -6.37 16.03
C ARG A 36 -2.82 -6.52 17.02
N LEU A 37 -4.07 -6.33 16.59
CA LEU A 37 -5.24 -6.53 17.43
C LEU A 37 -5.41 -8.02 17.75
N SER A 38 -6.17 -8.35 18.78
CA SER A 38 -6.61 -9.73 19.04
C SER A 38 -7.75 -10.14 18.12
N ASP A 39 -8.01 -11.45 18.01
CA ASP A 39 -9.13 -11.96 17.20
C ASP A 39 -10.50 -11.47 17.71
N SER A 40 -10.64 -11.23 19.02
CA SER A 40 -11.86 -10.64 19.60
C SER A 40 -12.06 -9.21 19.14
N GLU A 41 -11.01 -8.39 19.20
CA GLU A 41 -11.07 -6.98 18.76
C GLU A 41 -11.31 -6.87 17.25
N LEU A 42 -10.74 -7.77 16.45
CA LEU A 42 -11.04 -7.85 15.02
C LEU A 42 -12.49 -8.28 14.77
N SER A 43 -12.98 -9.27 15.51
CA SER A 43 -14.38 -9.72 15.41
C SER A 43 -15.36 -8.61 15.78
N ASP A 44 -15.06 -7.79 16.78
CA ASP A 44 -15.88 -6.63 17.17
C ASP A 44 -15.94 -5.56 16.07
N LEU A 45 -14.88 -5.47 15.25
CA LEU A 45 -14.81 -4.61 14.07
C LEU A 45 -15.40 -5.26 12.81
N GLY A 46 -15.81 -6.54 12.87
CA GLY A 46 -16.27 -7.30 11.71
C GLY A 46 -15.17 -7.60 10.69
N ILE A 47 -13.91 -7.61 11.12
CA ILE A 47 -12.74 -7.85 10.27
C ILE A 47 -12.26 -9.29 10.46
N ASN A 48 -12.02 -9.99 9.36
CA ASN A 48 -11.41 -11.31 9.40
C ASN A 48 -9.88 -11.20 9.29
N ARG A 49 -9.15 -11.97 10.11
CA ARG A 49 -7.69 -12.02 10.07
C ARG A 49 -7.16 -12.51 8.72
N SER A 50 -7.84 -13.45 8.07
CA SER A 50 -7.43 -13.91 6.73
C SER A 50 -7.43 -12.77 5.72
N ASP A 51 -8.38 -11.84 5.81
CA ASP A 51 -8.47 -10.71 4.87
C ASP A 51 -7.31 -9.72 5.07
N ILE A 52 -6.82 -9.58 6.31
CA ILE A 52 -5.63 -8.81 6.63
C ILE A 52 -4.39 -9.47 6.01
N ASP A 53 -4.23 -10.77 6.24
CA ASP A 53 -3.08 -11.53 5.73
C ASP A 53 -3.04 -11.53 4.19
N GLU A 54 -4.17 -11.79 3.54
CA GLU A 54 -4.32 -11.71 2.09
C GLU A 54 -4.03 -10.30 1.55
N THR A 55 -4.43 -9.25 2.27
CA THR A 55 -4.13 -7.87 1.89
C THR A 55 -2.63 -7.61 1.95
N ILE A 56 -1.94 -8.07 2.99
CA ILE A 56 -0.49 -7.91 3.12
C ILE A 56 0.22 -8.66 1.98
N GLU A 57 -0.13 -9.93 1.75
CA GLU A 57 0.47 -10.75 0.68
C GLU A 57 0.25 -10.18 -0.71
N ARG A 58 -0.88 -9.52 -0.95
CA ARG A 58 -1.20 -8.93 -2.27
C ARG A 58 -0.32 -7.74 -2.63
N TYR A 59 0.29 -7.08 -1.65
CA TYR A 59 1.01 -5.82 -1.83
C TYR A 59 2.51 -5.88 -1.48
N ILE A 60 2.99 -7.01 -0.94
CA ILE A 60 4.42 -7.34 -0.76
C ILE A 60 4.95 -8.08 -1.98
#